data_AF-A0A1I5QWX6-F1
#
_entry.id   AF-A0A1I5QWX6-F1
#
_cell.length_a   1.000
_cell.length_b   1.000
_cell.length_c   1.000
_cell.angle_alpha   90.00
_cell.angle_beta   90.00
_cell.angle_gamma   90.00
#
_symmetry.space_group_name_H-M   'P 1'
#
loop_
_entity.id
_entity.type
_entity.pdbx_description
1 polymer ?
#
loop_
_entity_poly.entity_id
_entity_poly.type
_entity_poly.pdbx_seq_one_letter_code
_entity_poly.pdbx_strand_id
1 'polypeptide(L)' 'MKIYKCIHEFTVDAIDVDDIETGKEVLVEKGTVWEMQEESMMNDVRLEKIDTFHWLEINEIDLEWNFEELEK' A
#
# COMPACT_ATOMS: atom_id res chain seq x y z
N MET A 1 -13.20 4.92 6.45
CA MET A 1 -11.98 5.04 5.64
C MET A 1 -10.81 5.27 6.57
N LYS A 2 -9.85 4.36 6.55
CA LYS A 2 -8.60 4.46 7.32
C LYS A 2 -7.52 5.03 6.42
N ILE A 3 -6.71 5.92 6.98
CA ILE A 3 -5.60 6.55 6.27
C ILE A 3 -4.32 6.10 6.94
N TYR A 4 -3.33 5.74 6.14
CA TYR A 4 -2.04 5.27 6.59
C TYR A 4 -0.94 6.16 6.04
N LYS A 5 0.08 6.42 6.87
CA LYS A 5 1.30 7.10 6.44
C LYS A 5 2.47 6.14 6.53
N CYS A 6 3.22 6.05 5.45
CA CYS A 6 4.41 5.23 5.40
C CYS A 6 5.50 5.82 6.31
N ILE A 7 6.05 5.02 7.25
CA ILE A 7 7.06 5.44 8.23
C ILE A 7 8.47 4.90 7.93
N HIS A 8 8.56 3.86 7.10
CA HIS A 8 9.80 3.24 6.62
C HIS A 8 9.78 3.15 5.10
N GLU A 9 10.90 3.47 4.45
CA GLU A 9 11.03 3.26 3.01
C GLU A 9 11.27 1.77 2.72
N PHE A 10 10.53 1.21 1.75
CA PHE A 10 10.62 -0.20 1.38
C PHE A 10 10.16 -0.41 -0.07
N THR A 11 10.43 -1.60 -0.61
CA THR A 11 9.95 -2.02 -1.94
C THR A 11 8.88 -3.10 -1.81
N VAL A 12 7.92 -3.08 -2.73
CA VAL A 12 6.90 -4.13 -2.88
C VAL A 12 6.77 -4.50 -4.34
N ASP A 13 6.34 -5.72 -4.62
CA ASP A 13 6.04 -6.13 -5.99
C ASP A 13 4.89 -5.29 -6.57
N ALA A 14 5.10 -4.80 -7.78
CA ALA A 14 4.12 -4.02 -8.50
C ALA A 14 3.05 -4.94 -9.06
N ILE A 15 1.81 -4.60 -8.78
CA ILE A 15 0.61 -5.30 -9.26
C ILE A 15 0.00 -4.49 -10.41
N ASP A 16 -0.39 -5.17 -11.49
CA ASP A 16 -1.08 -4.53 -12.61
C ASP A 16 -2.61 -4.47 -12.42
N VAL A 17 -3.31 -3.98 -13.45
CA VAL A 17 -4.77 -3.81 -13.44
C VAL A 17 -5.55 -5.13 -13.41
N ASP A 18 -4.90 -6.25 -13.72
CA ASP A 18 -5.51 -7.58 -13.70
C ASP A 18 -5.19 -8.31 -12.37
N ASP A 19 -4.67 -7.58 -11.38
CA ASP A 19 -4.20 -8.08 -10.09
C ASP A 19 -3.15 -9.19 -10.26
N ILE A 20 -2.16 -8.95 -11.13
CA ILE A 20 -1.03 -9.85 -11.37
C ILE A 20 0.29 -9.18 -11.00
N GLU A 21 1.15 -9.91 -10.28
CA GLU A 21 2.53 -9.48 -10.03
C GLU A 21 3.28 -9.31 -11.35
N THR A 22 3.80 -8.10 -11.57
CA THR A 22 4.48 -7.76 -12.82
C THR A 22 5.97 -8.15 -12.83
N GLY A 23 6.49 -8.65 -11.70
CA GLY A 23 7.93 -8.91 -11.48
C GLY A 23 8.79 -7.65 -11.43
N LYS A 24 8.17 -6.48 -11.26
CA LYS A 24 8.83 -5.19 -11.01
C LYS A 24 8.58 -4.78 -9.58
N GLU A 25 9.48 -4.00 -9.02
CA GLU A 25 9.30 -3.42 -7.69
C GLU A 25 8.82 -1.96 -7.77
N VAL A 26 7.93 -1.59 -6.85
CA VAL A 26 7.57 -0.20 -6.57
C VAL A 26 8.25 0.23 -5.29
N LEU A 27 8.92 1.39 -5.33
CA LEU A 27 9.43 2.05 -4.13
C LEU A 27 8.28 2.75 -3.41
N VAL A 28 8.05 2.39 -2.15
CA VAL A 28 7.14 3.09 -1.24
C VAL A 28 7.96 4.04 -0.39
N GLU A 29 7.91 5.32 -0.74
CA GLU A 29 8.70 6.35 -0.07
C GLU A 29 8.14 6.66 1.32
N LYS A 30 9.05 6.83 2.29
CA LYS A 30 8.70 7.30 3.63
C LYS A 30 7.96 8.64 3.57
N GLY A 31 6.87 8.73 4.31
CA GLY A 31 6.03 9.93 4.43
C GLY A 31 4.91 10.01 3.41
N THR A 32 4.84 9.08 2.45
CA THR A 32 3.69 8.96 1.55
C THR A 32 2.42 8.56 2.31
N VAL A 33 1.27 9.01 1.83
CA VAL A 33 -0.03 8.80 2.47
C VAL A 33 -0.94 7.98 1.55
N TRP A 34 -1.59 7.00 2.15
CA TRP A 34 -2.37 5.99 1.47
C TRP A 34 -3.70 5.80 2.16
N GLU A 35 -4.75 5.51 1.39
CA GLU A 35 -6.08 5.20 1.86
C GLU A 35 -6.33 3.70 1.72
N MET A 36 -6.81 3.08 2.80
CA MET A 36 -7.20 1.68 2.79
C MET A 36 -8.52 1.49 2.05
N GLN A 37 -8.50 0.57 1.10
CA GLN A 37 -9.67 0.16 0.33
C GLN A 37 -10.38 -0.99 1.04
N GLU A 38 -11.70 -1.13 0.80
CA GLU A 38 -12.52 -2.18 1.43
C GLU A 38 -12.24 -3.58 0.86
N GLU A 39 -11.65 -3.66 -0.33
CA GLU A 39 -11.38 -4.92 -1.04
C GLU A 39 -9.88 -5.05 -1.35
N SER A 40 -9.33 -6.22 -1.02
CA SER A 40 -8.03 -6.71 -1.51
C SER A 40 -8.24 -8.01 -2.27
N MET A 41 -7.46 -8.22 -3.34
CA MET A 41 -7.66 -9.34 -4.27
C MET A 41 -6.57 -10.41 -4.16
N MET A 42 -5.35 -10.01 -3.87
CA MET A 42 -4.16 -10.85 -3.75
C MET A 42 -3.66 -10.99 -2.32
N ASN A 43 -3.59 -9.90 -1.56
CA ASN A 43 -3.09 -9.89 -0.17
C ASN A 43 -4.20 -9.49 0.83
N ASP A 44 -3.81 -9.22 2.08
CA ASP A 44 -4.74 -8.89 3.15
C ASP A 44 -5.25 -7.44 3.06
N VAL A 45 -4.45 -6.51 2.53
CA VAL A 45 -4.73 -5.07 2.55
C VAL A 45 -4.37 -4.41 1.23
N ARG A 46 -5.34 -3.70 0.63
CA ARG A 46 -5.11 -2.80 -0.51
C ARG A 46 -5.03 -1.34 -0.03
N LEU A 47 -3.95 -0.68 -0.41
CA LEU A 47 -3.70 0.73 -0.14
C LEU A 47 -3.64 1.50 -1.46
N GLU A 48 -4.40 2.59 -1.60
CA GLU A 48 -4.33 3.51 -2.73
C GLU A 48 -3.68 4.83 -2.31
N LYS A 49 -2.72 5.32 -3.09
CA LYS A 49 -1.99 6.56 -2.78
C LYS A 49 -2.91 7.76 -3.00
N ILE A 50 -3.03 8.65 -2.03
CA ILE A 50 -4.02 9.75 -2.10
C ILE A 50 -3.79 10.70 -3.29
N ASP A 51 -2.53 10.91 -3.69
CA ASP A 51 -2.19 11.91 -4.72
C ASP A 51 -2.08 11.30 -6.14
N THR A 52 -2.24 9.98 -6.30
CA THR A 52 -2.03 9.27 -7.58
C THR A 52 -2.90 8.02 -7.67
N PHE A 53 -3.28 7.56 -8.86
CA PHE A 53 -3.98 6.28 -9.06
C PHE A 53 -3.08 5.04 -8.91
N HIS A 54 -2.10 5.08 -8.01
CA HIS A 54 -1.24 3.94 -7.70
C HIS A 54 -1.78 3.25 -6.46
N TRP A 55 -1.93 1.93 -6.54
CA TRP A 55 -2.23 1.09 -5.40
C TRP A 55 -1.13 0.05 -5.19
N LEU A 56 -1.12 -0.51 -3.99
CA LEU A 56 -0.34 -1.68 -3.63
C LEU A 56 -1.20 -2.60 -2.78
N GLU A 57 -0.90 -3.89 -2.83
CA GLU A 57 -1.48 -4.85 -1.90
C GLU A 57 -0.38 -5.46 -1.03
N ILE A 58 -0.55 -5.39 0.28
CA ILE A 58 0.41 -5.87 1.29
C ILE A 58 -0.31 -6.73 2.33
N ASN A 59 0.46 -7.54 3.06
CA ASN A 59 -0.07 -8.27 4.20
C ASN A 59 -0.18 -7.37 5.45
N GLU A 60 -0.92 -7.80 6.46
CA GLU A 60 -1.14 -7.02 7.69
C GLU A 60 0.17 -6.76 8.46
N ILE A 61 1.13 -7.69 8.42
CA ILE A 61 2.41 -7.55 9.13
C ILE A 61 3.23 -6.40 8.53
N ASP A 62 3.32 -6.34 7.21
CA ASP A 62 4.01 -5.28 6.50
C ASP A 62 3.30 -3.92 6.68
N LEU A 63 1.97 -3.92 6.77
CA LEU A 63 1.22 -2.72 7.13
C LEU A 63 1.63 -2.20 8.51
N GLU A 64 1.60 -3.05 9.54
CA GLU A 64 1.96 -2.68 10.91
C GLU A 64 3.43 -2.22 11.05
N TRP A 65 4.34 -2.81 10.28
CA TRP A 65 5.76 -2.49 10.35
C TRP A 65 6.14 -1.23 9.58
N ASN A 66 5.47 -0.96 8.46
CA ASN A 66 5.86 0.10 7.53
C ASN A 66 4.94 1.31 7.55
N PHE A 67 3.77 1.24 8.20
CA PHE A 67 2.79 2.33 8.23
C PHE A 67 2.30 2.67 9.65
N GLU A 68 1.91 3.93 9.83
CA GLU A 68 1.13 4.39 10.98
C GLU A 68 -0.29 4.79 10.52
N GLU A 69 -1.32 4.35 11.25
CA GLU A 69 -2.70 4.81 11.01
C GLU A 69 -2.83 6.28 11.46
N LEU A 70 -3.32 7.15 10.57
CA LEU A 70 -3.59 8.54 10.87
C LEU A 70 -5.00 8.68 11.47
N GLU A 71 -5.07 8.99 12.76
CA GLU A 71 -6.33 9.38 13.40
C GLU A 71 -6.84 10.71 12.81
N LYS A 72 -8.12 10.75 12.42
CA LYS A 72 -8.81 11.98 12.00
C LYS A 72 -9.39 12.73 13.19
#